data_AF-A0A2V2DAT3-F1
#
_entry.id   AF-A0A2V2DAT3-F1
#
_cell.length_a   1.000
_cell.length_b   1.000
_cell.length_c   1.000
_cell.angle_alpha   90.00
_cell.angle_beta   90.00
_cell.angle_gamma   90.00
#
_symmetry.space_group_name_H-M   'P 1'
#
loop_
_entity.id
_entity.type
_entity.pdbx_description
1 polymer ?
#
loop_
_entity_poly.entity_id
_entity_poly.type
_entity_poly.pdbx_seq_one_letter_code
_entity_poly.pdbx_strand_id
1 'polypeptide(L)'
;MKGFLGTLICAAAVLAPACDSLGAAEFAVKCPLEESALERLSDSPDAWREISKLSKLKAFDAVRNGKIDETASWLYTHYAAEFFLNYSPNLPMKFKRLILSNLTSFFDFYESVLPEDYLDKAGIILEELAYNCPKEFERHLSLALAVSLVYDAIPPAECTNFGLPDTPSIMDSPQEVLIYAAAASSPFDLNKLAVCELVWIAGMFGPIDELRSLRRDGVRSTYVERFQTLIRTDRSRIKKNETLPWNGEIAYTPANIMKYGGLPEDKSYYGFRFAQANLIPAICYMGGSKKSDLWVVYMWKPGVWKSVFGKIPPARVASGKAYNPQTWALLTNSDIERLNRRGFINGVGAESRVLTHISKIAYDEGDLNLSEMCAKRAVASDPLNTSAYNALIAIRARRGASVDEIDGIWRAKINAFKPYPLKYIDVLVERRENLELALKKQESDAFFWNNLRPALRADYEYGMQVYTEELRAIMADNPDNPEAMLPRFCELCRGSWQSMRVDPFTNLVEPIVKELYEAKAIDTAEKALTSYEAIMRRESSIALSRNMRAQQNKLLREADSLEREIALEKARKDSEKLNAENKKRARREAEMSDAAEAAAAEVTRNAPVKPLSAPASGSGDRFMDNEADDALLNSIE
;
A
#
# COMPACT_ATOMS: atom_id res chain seq x y z
N MET A 1 5.84 64.18 -25.24
CA MET A 1 6.92 63.18 -25.35
C MET A 1 7.14 62.62 -23.95
N LYS A 2 6.50 61.55 -23.45
CA LYS A 2 6.18 60.21 -23.99
C LYS A 2 7.41 59.50 -24.56
N GLY A 3 7.90 58.49 -23.84
CA GLY A 3 8.96 57.55 -24.24
C GLY A 3 9.45 56.76 -23.02
N PHE A 4 8.83 55.63 -22.69
CA PHE A 4 9.25 54.27 -23.07
C PHE A 4 10.28 53.66 -22.10
N LEU A 5 9.80 52.99 -21.06
CA LEU A 5 10.42 51.76 -20.55
C LEU A 5 9.31 50.87 -19.98
N GLY A 6 8.73 50.05 -20.84
CA GLY A 6 7.88 48.94 -20.47
C GLY A 6 8.66 47.64 -20.69
N THR A 7 8.74 46.79 -19.67
CA THR A 7 8.90 45.34 -19.87
C THR A 7 8.38 44.59 -18.65
N LEU A 8 7.19 44.02 -18.83
CA LEU A 8 6.69 42.74 -18.31
C LEU A 8 7.23 42.24 -16.96
N ILE A 9 6.46 42.50 -15.90
CA ILE A 9 6.31 41.53 -14.81
C ILE A 9 5.09 40.67 -15.18
N CYS A 10 5.34 39.51 -15.80
CA CYS A 10 4.34 38.46 -15.89
C CYS A 10 4.04 37.97 -14.48
N ALA A 11 2.95 38.48 -13.90
CA ALA A 11 2.31 37.85 -12.75
C ALA A 11 1.86 36.44 -13.18
N ALA A 12 2.64 35.42 -12.83
CA ALA A 12 2.16 34.06 -12.75
C ALA A 12 1.21 33.99 -11.54
N ALA A 13 0.02 34.55 -11.71
CA ALA A 13 -1.13 34.22 -10.88
C ALA A 13 -1.42 32.74 -11.15
N VAL A 14 -0.83 31.86 -10.33
CA VAL A 14 -1.38 30.53 -10.13
C VAL A 14 -2.81 30.77 -9.64
N LEU A 15 -3.75 30.55 -10.54
CA LEU A 15 -5.17 30.42 -10.24
C LEU A 15 -5.31 29.24 -9.27
N ALA A 16 -5.08 29.49 -7.99
CA ALA A 16 -5.77 28.73 -6.97
C ALA A 16 -7.25 29.00 -7.25
N PRO A 17 -8.06 27.99 -7.62
CA PRO A 17 -9.50 28.22 -7.68
C PRO A 17 -9.87 28.76 -6.30
N ALA A 18 -10.52 29.92 -6.29
CA ALA A 18 -11.12 30.46 -5.09
C ALA A 18 -11.99 29.35 -4.52
N CYS A 19 -11.52 28.75 -3.43
CA CYS A 19 -12.29 27.81 -2.63
C CYS A 19 -13.27 28.69 -1.84
N ASP A 20 -14.17 29.33 -2.59
CA ASP A 20 -15.36 29.94 -2.04
C ASP A 20 -16.05 28.84 -1.24
N SER A 21 -16.48 29.20 -0.04
CA SER A 21 -17.15 28.32 0.90
C SER A 21 -18.12 27.40 0.17
N LEU A 22 -17.73 26.12 0.02
CA LEU A 22 -18.62 25.04 -0.41
C LEU A 22 -19.68 24.86 0.68
N GLY A 23 -20.67 25.74 0.69
CA GLY A 23 -22.02 25.36 1.08
C GLY A 23 -22.41 24.31 0.06
N ALA A 24 -22.20 23.03 0.41
CA ALA A 24 -22.51 21.91 -0.46
C ALA A 24 -23.99 22.06 -0.88
N ALA A 25 -24.23 22.20 -2.18
CA ALA A 25 -25.49 21.74 -2.72
C ALA A 25 -25.50 20.23 -2.49
N GLU A 26 -26.17 19.80 -1.42
CA GLU A 26 -26.29 18.40 -1.03
C GLU A 26 -27.02 17.65 -2.14
N PHE A 27 -26.33 16.72 -2.78
CA PHE A 27 -26.97 15.69 -3.60
C PHE A 27 -27.76 14.78 -2.66
N ALA A 28 -29.02 15.15 -2.39
CA ALA A 28 -29.82 14.50 -1.36
C ALA A 28 -30.52 13.26 -1.93
N VAL A 29 -29.93 12.10 -1.69
CA VAL A 29 -30.54 10.79 -1.98
C VAL A 29 -31.60 10.49 -0.91
N LYS A 30 -32.85 10.25 -1.31
CA LYS A 30 -33.96 10.01 -0.37
C LYS A 30 -34.60 8.65 -0.63
N CYS A 31 -35.16 8.04 0.41
CA CYS A 31 -35.97 6.85 0.20
C CYS A 31 -37.15 7.18 -0.71
N PRO A 32 -37.31 6.52 -1.86
CA PRO A 32 -38.45 6.75 -2.74
C PRO A 32 -39.70 5.96 -2.29
N LEU A 33 -39.56 5.07 -1.30
CA LEU A 33 -40.67 4.31 -0.72
C LEU A 33 -41.41 5.17 0.30
N GLU A 34 -42.75 5.13 0.25
CA GLU A 34 -43.58 5.78 1.26
C GLU A 34 -43.40 5.12 2.63
N GLU A 35 -43.60 5.88 3.71
CA GLU A 35 -43.48 5.39 5.09
C GLU A 35 -44.40 4.18 5.36
N SER A 36 -45.63 4.21 4.84
CA SER A 36 -46.56 3.08 4.95
C SER A 36 -46.09 1.82 4.22
N ALA A 37 -45.30 1.97 3.15
CA ALA A 37 -44.69 0.85 2.45
C ALA A 37 -43.51 0.30 3.26
N LEU A 38 -42.64 1.17 3.81
CA LEU A 38 -41.53 0.78 4.69
C LEU A 38 -42.00 0.00 5.92
N GLU A 39 -43.12 0.39 6.53
CA GLU A 39 -43.70 -0.31 7.69
C GLU A 39 -44.21 -1.72 7.37
N ARG A 40 -44.68 -1.95 6.14
CA ARG A 40 -45.23 -3.23 5.67
C ARG A 40 -44.19 -4.15 5.05
N LEU A 41 -42.95 -3.68 4.89
CA LEU A 41 -41.86 -4.50 4.37
C LEU A 41 -41.65 -5.75 5.23
N SER A 42 -41.70 -6.91 4.58
CA SER A 42 -41.31 -8.20 5.16
C SER A 42 -39.80 -8.32 5.18
N ASP A 43 -39.22 -8.75 6.30
CA ASP A 43 -37.79 -9.06 6.40
C ASP A 43 -37.53 -10.50 5.91
N SER A 44 -37.64 -10.72 4.60
CA SER A 44 -37.35 -12.00 3.98
C SER A 44 -36.44 -11.83 2.75
N PRO A 45 -35.60 -12.83 2.42
CA PRO A 45 -34.75 -12.77 1.24
C PRO A 45 -35.53 -12.52 -0.06
N ASP A 46 -36.73 -13.09 -0.18
CA ASP A 46 -37.59 -12.91 -1.36
C ASP A 46 -38.08 -11.46 -1.47
N ALA A 47 -38.50 -10.85 -0.36
CA ALA A 47 -38.94 -9.46 -0.34
C ALA A 47 -37.81 -8.49 -0.72
N TRP A 48 -36.60 -8.70 -0.20
CA TRP A 48 -35.43 -7.89 -0.57
C TRP A 48 -35.05 -8.05 -2.04
N ARG A 49 -35.13 -9.27 -2.60
CA ARG A 49 -34.92 -9.48 -4.05
C ARG A 49 -35.97 -8.76 -4.91
N GLU A 50 -37.23 -8.72 -4.48
CA GLU A 50 -38.28 -7.99 -5.20
C GLU A 50 -38.05 -6.48 -5.16
N ILE A 51 -37.71 -5.91 -4.00
CA ILE A 51 -37.40 -4.48 -3.85
C ILE A 51 -36.19 -4.10 -4.69
N SER A 52 -35.14 -4.92 -4.66
CA SER A 52 -33.93 -4.73 -5.46
C SER A 52 -34.27 -4.66 -6.95
N LYS A 53 -35.04 -5.63 -7.47
CA LYS A 53 -35.46 -5.68 -8.88
C LYS A 53 -36.33 -4.47 -9.26
N LEU A 54 -37.33 -4.15 -8.44
CA LEU A 54 -38.23 -3.01 -8.69
C LEU A 54 -37.46 -1.69 -8.70
N SER A 55 -36.59 -1.47 -7.72
CA SER A 55 -35.84 -0.23 -7.57
C SER A 55 -34.86 -0.03 -8.72
N LYS A 56 -34.18 -1.09 -9.19
CA LYS A 56 -33.35 -1.03 -10.39
C LYS A 56 -34.14 -0.61 -11.63
N LEU A 57 -35.32 -1.20 -11.86
CA LEU A 57 -36.19 -0.85 -12.99
C LEU A 57 -36.60 0.63 -12.94
N LYS A 58 -36.99 1.11 -11.75
CA LYS A 58 -37.36 2.52 -11.53
C LYS A 58 -36.19 3.48 -11.73
N ALA A 59 -34.97 3.09 -11.34
CA ALA A 59 -33.77 3.88 -11.60
C ALA A 59 -33.53 4.02 -13.12
N PHE A 60 -33.72 2.95 -13.88
CA PHE A 60 -33.58 2.95 -15.34
C PHE A 60 -34.64 3.82 -16.04
N ASP A 61 -35.88 3.81 -15.53
CA ASP A 61 -36.92 4.70 -16.05
C ASP A 61 -36.61 6.17 -15.72
N ALA A 62 -36.16 6.46 -14.50
CA ALA A 62 -35.83 7.82 -14.06
C ALA A 62 -34.67 8.43 -14.88
N VAL A 63 -33.60 7.67 -15.13
CA VAL A 63 -32.42 8.17 -15.87
C VAL A 63 -32.75 8.43 -17.34
N ARG A 64 -33.59 7.60 -17.96
CA ARG A 64 -34.07 7.81 -19.35
C ARG A 64 -34.90 9.09 -19.46
N ASN A 65 -35.59 9.47 -18.39
CA ASN A 65 -36.34 10.72 -18.28
C ASN A 65 -35.50 11.91 -17.80
N GLY A 66 -34.17 11.74 -17.65
CA GLY A 66 -33.25 12.80 -17.24
C GLY A 66 -33.33 13.18 -15.75
N LYS A 67 -34.04 12.41 -14.93
CA LYS A 67 -34.27 12.70 -13.51
C LYS A 67 -33.20 12.08 -12.62
N ILE A 68 -32.07 12.76 -12.45
CA ILE A 68 -30.89 12.21 -11.75
C ILE A 68 -31.14 11.96 -10.26
N ASP A 69 -31.80 12.87 -9.55
CA ASP A 69 -32.04 12.69 -8.10
C ASP A 69 -32.97 11.49 -7.82
N GLU A 70 -34.01 11.32 -8.65
CA GLU A 70 -34.89 10.13 -8.60
C GLU A 70 -34.10 8.87 -8.97
N THR A 71 -33.22 8.94 -9.98
CA THR A 71 -32.35 7.82 -10.39
C THR A 71 -31.49 7.36 -9.23
N ALA A 72 -30.82 8.29 -8.54
CA ALA A 72 -29.98 7.99 -7.40
C ALA A 72 -30.79 7.36 -6.26
N SER A 73 -31.91 7.97 -5.90
CA SER A 73 -32.82 7.48 -4.86
C SER A 73 -33.23 6.02 -5.09
N TRP A 74 -33.64 5.68 -6.32
CA TRP A 74 -33.97 4.30 -6.67
C TRP A 74 -32.75 3.38 -6.76
N LEU A 75 -31.63 3.86 -7.30
CA LEU A 75 -30.39 3.07 -7.43
C LEU A 75 -29.84 2.66 -6.05
N TYR A 76 -29.75 3.59 -5.10
CA TYR A 76 -29.25 3.26 -3.77
C TYR A 76 -30.25 2.49 -2.92
N THR A 77 -31.55 2.56 -3.22
CA THR A 77 -32.55 1.64 -2.65
C THR A 77 -32.31 0.21 -3.17
N HIS A 78 -31.99 0.06 -4.46
CA HIS A 78 -31.57 -1.22 -5.03
C HIS A 78 -30.31 -1.77 -4.33
N TYR A 79 -29.26 -0.95 -4.19
CA TYR A 79 -28.04 -1.37 -3.51
C TYR A 79 -28.23 -1.67 -2.02
N ALA A 80 -29.08 -0.92 -1.31
CA ALA A 80 -29.41 -1.22 0.09
C ALA A 80 -30.11 -2.58 0.21
N ALA A 81 -31.06 -2.87 -0.68
CA ALA A 81 -31.74 -4.17 -0.70
C ALA A 81 -30.78 -5.33 -1.01
N GLU A 82 -29.86 -5.16 -1.97
CA GLU A 82 -28.79 -6.14 -2.23
C GLU A 82 -27.85 -6.30 -1.02
N PHE A 83 -27.54 -5.20 -0.33
CA PHE A 83 -26.71 -5.23 0.86
C PHE A 83 -27.34 -6.04 2.00
N PHE A 84 -28.63 -5.81 2.27
CA PHE A 84 -29.37 -6.61 3.25
C PHE A 84 -29.52 -8.07 2.84
N LEU A 85 -29.56 -8.36 1.54
CA LEU A 85 -29.67 -9.73 1.06
C LEU A 85 -28.35 -10.51 1.19
N ASN A 86 -27.24 -9.87 0.80
CA ASN A 86 -25.98 -10.57 0.54
C ASN A 86 -24.95 -10.39 1.66
N TYR A 87 -24.94 -9.23 2.34
CA TYR A 87 -23.86 -8.86 3.26
C TYR A 87 -24.34 -8.70 4.71
N SER A 88 -25.60 -8.29 4.92
CA SER A 88 -26.13 -8.05 6.27
C SER A 88 -27.56 -8.60 6.46
N PRO A 89 -27.78 -9.93 6.26
CA PRO A 89 -29.10 -10.54 6.34
C PRO A 89 -29.70 -10.55 7.75
N ASN A 90 -28.89 -10.60 8.81
CA ASN A 90 -29.38 -10.66 10.19
C ASN A 90 -29.51 -9.28 10.84
N LEU A 91 -29.21 -8.19 10.11
CA LEU A 91 -29.43 -6.85 10.63
C LEU A 91 -30.91 -6.69 11.01
N PRO A 92 -31.22 -6.31 12.27
CA PRO A 92 -32.60 -6.21 12.70
C PRO A 92 -33.42 -5.26 11.80
N MET A 93 -34.66 -5.65 11.49
CA MET A 93 -35.51 -4.92 10.54
C MET A 93 -35.65 -3.43 10.88
N LYS A 94 -35.66 -3.05 12.16
CA LYS A 94 -35.66 -1.65 12.60
C LYS A 94 -34.49 -0.86 12.00
N PHE A 95 -33.28 -1.44 11.97
CA PHE A 95 -32.09 -0.78 11.45
C PHE A 95 -32.00 -0.84 9.92
N LYS A 96 -32.51 -1.90 9.28
CA LYS A 96 -32.71 -1.91 7.82
C LYS A 96 -33.62 -0.75 7.39
N ARG A 97 -34.73 -0.53 8.10
CA ARG A 97 -35.62 0.63 7.89
C ARG A 97 -34.92 1.96 8.15
N LEU A 98 -34.15 2.06 9.23
CA LEU A 98 -33.38 3.28 9.53
C LEU A 98 -32.42 3.64 8.39
N ILE A 99 -31.71 2.65 7.83
CA ILE A 99 -30.81 2.84 6.67
C ILE A 99 -31.60 3.29 5.45
N LEU A 100 -32.76 2.69 5.16
CA LEU A 100 -33.60 3.12 4.03
C LEU A 100 -34.12 4.54 4.23
N SER A 101 -34.58 4.89 5.44
CA SER A 101 -35.06 6.23 5.79
C SER A 101 -33.95 7.28 5.75
N ASN A 102 -32.70 6.89 5.98
CA ASN A 102 -31.51 7.72 5.84
C ASN A 102 -30.62 7.24 4.70
N LEU A 103 -31.19 7.21 3.49
CA LEU A 103 -30.51 6.71 2.30
C LEU A 103 -29.25 7.51 1.94
N THR A 104 -29.14 8.77 2.36
CA THR A 104 -27.91 9.57 2.22
C THR A 104 -26.73 8.93 2.94
N SER A 105 -26.90 8.44 4.18
CA SER A 105 -25.82 7.75 4.90
C SER A 105 -25.40 6.46 4.19
N PHE A 106 -26.36 5.74 3.60
CA PHE A 106 -26.06 4.53 2.82
C PHE A 106 -25.38 4.84 1.48
N PHE A 107 -25.80 5.91 0.81
CA PHE A 107 -25.12 6.45 -0.37
C PHE A 107 -23.65 6.73 -0.04
N ASP A 108 -23.39 7.50 1.02
CA ASP A 108 -22.03 7.82 1.45
C ASP A 108 -21.24 6.54 1.77
N PHE A 109 -21.85 5.57 2.45
CA PHE A 109 -21.23 4.27 2.74
C PHE A 109 -20.85 3.54 1.47
N TYR A 110 -21.80 3.31 0.57
CA TYR A 110 -21.59 2.55 -0.67
C TYR A 110 -20.54 3.22 -1.55
N GLU A 111 -20.54 4.55 -1.65
CA GLU A 111 -19.55 5.30 -2.42
C GLU A 111 -18.18 5.41 -1.75
N SER A 112 -18.10 5.13 -0.45
CA SER A 112 -16.85 5.04 0.31
C SER A 112 -16.21 3.66 0.20
N VAL A 113 -16.93 2.62 -0.25
CA VAL A 113 -16.39 1.27 -0.41
C VAL A 113 -15.25 1.28 -1.44
N LEU A 114 -14.13 0.69 -1.06
CA LEU A 114 -12.94 0.49 -1.87
C LEU A 114 -12.81 -0.99 -2.28
N PRO A 115 -12.11 -1.30 -3.39
CA PRO A 115 -11.91 -2.68 -3.83
C PRO A 115 -11.27 -3.61 -2.80
N GLU A 116 -10.52 -3.04 -1.86
CA GLU A 116 -9.84 -3.77 -0.77
C GLU A 116 -10.77 -4.11 0.41
N ASP A 117 -11.96 -3.51 0.48
CA ASP A 117 -12.91 -3.72 1.57
C ASP A 117 -13.62 -5.08 1.45
N TYR A 118 -13.89 -5.70 2.60
CA TYR A 118 -14.59 -6.98 2.73
C TYR A 118 -16.02 -6.75 3.20
N LEU A 119 -16.94 -6.46 2.27
CA LEU A 119 -18.34 -6.13 2.58
C LEU A 119 -19.05 -7.17 3.44
N ASP A 120 -18.77 -8.45 3.25
CA ASP A 120 -19.32 -9.55 4.07
C ASP A 120 -18.98 -9.35 5.56
N LYS A 121 -17.73 -8.97 5.84
CA LYS A 121 -17.25 -8.72 7.21
C LYS A 121 -17.76 -7.39 7.74
N ALA A 122 -17.79 -6.35 6.91
CA ALA A 122 -18.40 -5.07 7.28
C ALA A 122 -19.86 -5.25 7.68
N GLY A 123 -20.62 -6.08 6.95
CA GLY A 123 -22.00 -6.44 7.26
C GLY A 123 -22.14 -7.16 8.62
N ILE A 124 -21.26 -8.12 8.92
CA ILE A 124 -21.21 -8.78 10.24
C ILE A 124 -20.93 -7.77 11.36
N ILE A 125 -19.96 -6.87 11.18
CA ILE A 125 -19.63 -5.83 12.16
C ILE A 125 -20.82 -4.90 12.38
N LEU A 126 -21.56 -4.53 11.32
CA LEU A 126 -22.79 -3.73 11.46
C LEU A 126 -23.86 -4.46 12.26
N GLU A 127 -24.06 -5.75 12.04
CA GLU A 127 -24.98 -6.58 12.83
C GLU A 127 -24.59 -6.60 14.30
N GLU A 128 -23.30 -6.78 14.60
CA GLU A 128 -22.77 -6.74 15.96
C GLU A 128 -22.94 -5.37 16.62
N LEU A 129 -22.66 -4.27 15.92
CA LEU A 129 -22.84 -2.91 16.43
C LEU A 129 -24.32 -2.61 16.69
N ALA A 130 -25.20 -3.02 15.79
CA ALA A 130 -26.65 -2.86 15.93
C ALA A 130 -27.21 -3.64 17.13
N TYR A 131 -26.69 -4.84 17.39
CA TYR A 131 -27.10 -5.68 18.51
C TYR A 131 -26.55 -5.17 19.86
N ASN A 132 -25.25 -4.85 19.92
CA ASN A 132 -24.57 -4.52 21.16
C ASN A 132 -24.70 -3.04 21.55
N CYS A 133 -24.83 -2.13 20.58
CA CYS A 133 -24.87 -0.69 20.78
C CYS A 133 -26.06 -0.04 20.04
N PRO A 134 -27.31 -0.50 20.25
CA PRO A 134 -28.46 -0.11 19.42
C PRO A 134 -28.77 1.38 19.48
N LYS A 135 -28.52 2.04 20.62
CA LYS A 135 -28.81 3.48 20.81
C LYS A 135 -27.78 4.34 20.07
N GLU A 136 -26.51 3.98 20.20
CA GLU A 136 -25.39 4.66 19.55
C GLU A 136 -25.48 4.47 18.03
N PHE A 137 -25.82 3.26 17.58
CA PHE A 137 -26.06 2.94 16.17
C PHE A 137 -27.18 3.81 15.58
N GLU A 138 -28.33 3.91 16.26
CA GLU A 138 -29.46 4.71 15.80
C GLU A 138 -29.13 6.20 15.73
N ARG A 139 -28.39 6.72 16.71
CA ARG A 139 -28.02 8.13 16.78
C ARG A 139 -26.92 8.53 15.80
N HIS A 140 -26.00 7.60 15.50
CA HIS A 140 -24.77 7.85 14.74
C HIS A 140 -24.58 6.82 13.62
N LEU A 141 -25.61 6.63 12.78
CA LEU A 141 -25.60 5.65 11.70
C LEU A 141 -24.37 5.75 10.77
N SER A 142 -24.04 6.96 10.28
CA SER A 142 -22.88 7.15 9.39
C SER A 142 -21.56 6.74 10.05
N LEU A 143 -21.44 6.93 11.37
CA LEU A 143 -20.25 6.52 12.11
C LEU A 143 -20.20 4.99 12.26
N ALA A 144 -21.33 4.34 12.54
CA ALA A 144 -21.39 2.87 12.58
C ALA A 144 -20.99 2.25 11.23
N LEU A 145 -21.46 2.84 10.11
CA LEU A 145 -21.06 2.47 8.75
C LEU A 145 -19.55 2.66 8.50
N ALA A 146 -18.97 3.75 8.99
CA ALA A 146 -17.53 3.98 8.88
C ALA A 146 -16.71 2.99 9.73
N VAL A 147 -17.16 2.69 10.96
CA VAL A 147 -16.52 1.69 11.83
C VAL A 147 -16.54 0.32 11.15
N SER A 148 -17.63 -0.06 10.50
CA SER A 148 -17.67 -1.35 9.80
C SER A 148 -16.68 -1.47 8.64
N LEU A 149 -16.35 -0.35 7.96
CA LEU A 149 -15.35 -0.34 6.88
C LEU A 149 -13.90 -0.29 7.38
N VAL A 150 -13.66 0.15 8.61
CA VAL A 150 -12.29 0.19 9.18
C VAL A 150 -11.90 -1.17 9.76
N TYR A 151 -12.88 -1.90 10.28
CA TYR A 151 -12.68 -3.14 11.03
C TYR A 151 -12.95 -4.41 10.22
N ASP A 152 -13.30 -4.29 8.94
CA ASP A 152 -13.49 -5.44 8.04
C ASP A 152 -12.17 -6.13 7.66
N ALA A 153 -11.04 -5.43 7.80
CA ALA A 153 -9.70 -5.93 7.59
C ALA A 153 -8.86 -5.86 8.87
N ILE A 154 -7.93 -6.82 9.00
CA ILE A 154 -6.96 -6.82 10.10
C ILE A 154 -5.81 -5.86 9.73
N PRO A 155 -5.51 -4.86 10.56
CA PRO A 155 -4.41 -3.96 10.30
C PRO A 155 -3.04 -4.64 10.38
N PRO A 156 -2.06 -4.23 9.55
CA PRO A 156 -0.69 -4.75 9.60
C PRO A 156 0.03 -4.24 10.86
N ALA A 157 0.96 -5.04 11.38
CA ALA A 157 1.69 -4.72 12.62
C ALA A 157 2.48 -3.39 12.51
N GLU A 158 2.90 -3.03 11.30
CA GLU A 158 3.69 -1.84 11.01
C GLU A 158 2.86 -0.55 10.99
N CYS A 159 1.52 -0.60 10.99
CA CYS A 159 0.70 0.61 10.86
C CYS A 159 0.79 1.54 12.07
N THR A 160 1.19 1.01 13.22
CA THR A 160 1.44 1.78 14.45
C THR A 160 2.91 2.18 14.60
N ASN A 161 3.81 1.66 13.76
CA ASN A 161 5.24 1.90 13.88
C ASN A 161 5.64 3.29 13.37
N PHE A 162 5.43 4.31 14.21
CA PHE A 162 5.79 5.70 13.91
C PHE A 162 7.29 6.01 13.99
N GLY A 163 8.14 5.01 14.21
CA GLY A 163 9.57 5.22 14.49
C GLY A 163 9.81 5.96 15.81
N LEU A 164 8.88 5.85 16.75
CA LEU A 164 8.90 6.47 18.07
C LEU A 164 9.18 5.41 19.15
N PRO A 165 9.64 5.81 20.35
CA PRO A 165 9.98 4.87 21.43
C PRO A 165 8.82 3.98 21.87
N ASP A 166 7.63 4.56 22.06
CA ASP A 166 6.39 3.81 22.30
C ASP A 166 5.41 4.11 21.17
N THR A 167 4.82 3.06 20.61
CA THR A 167 3.79 3.16 19.57
C THR A 167 2.43 2.83 20.15
N PRO A 168 1.37 3.56 19.76
CA PRO A 168 0.05 3.28 20.30
C PRO A 168 -0.45 1.95 19.75
N SER A 169 -1.22 1.20 20.56
CA SER A 169 -1.83 -0.03 20.10
C SER A 169 -3.00 0.27 19.16
N ILE A 170 -3.39 -0.71 18.37
CA ILE A 170 -4.64 -0.66 17.62
C ILE A 170 -5.78 -0.88 18.62
N MET A 171 -6.93 -0.25 18.39
CA MET A 171 -8.14 -0.62 19.12
C MET A 171 -8.75 -1.85 18.44
N ASP A 172 -8.93 -2.93 19.19
CA ASP A 172 -9.42 -4.19 18.61
C ASP A 172 -10.96 -4.28 18.61
N SER A 173 -11.65 -3.48 19.42
CA SER A 173 -13.10 -3.51 19.57
C SER A 173 -13.79 -2.39 18.76
N PRO A 174 -14.53 -2.70 17.69
CA PRO A 174 -15.33 -1.71 16.96
C PRO A 174 -16.42 -1.09 17.85
N GLN A 175 -16.95 -1.86 18.82
CA GLN A 175 -17.96 -1.38 19.77
C GLN A 175 -17.39 -0.27 20.67
N GLU A 176 -16.17 -0.44 21.19
CA GLU A 176 -15.52 0.57 22.03
C GLU A 176 -15.29 1.88 21.28
N VAL A 177 -14.91 1.82 20.00
CA VAL A 177 -14.76 3.00 19.14
C VAL A 177 -16.08 3.73 18.98
N LEU A 178 -17.15 3.01 18.63
CA LEU A 178 -18.48 3.60 18.45
C LEU A 178 -18.97 4.26 19.74
N ILE A 179 -18.86 3.57 20.88
CA ILE A 179 -19.29 4.08 22.20
C ILE A 179 -18.45 5.32 22.59
N TYR A 180 -17.14 5.26 22.42
CA TYR A 180 -16.25 6.38 22.72
C TYR A 180 -16.61 7.62 21.91
N ALA A 181 -16.77 7.43 20.59
CA ALA A 181 -17.06 8.52 19.67
C ALA A 181 -18.49 9.07 19.85
N ALA A 182 -19.49 8.23 20.17
CA ALA A 182 -20.86 8.64 20.45
C ALA A 182 -20.99 9.44 21.77
N ALA A 183 -20.17 9.12 22.77
CA ALA A 183 -20.05 9.91 24.00
C ALA A 183 -19.21 11.19 23.81
N ALA A 184 -18.44 11.24 22.72
CA ALA A 184 -17.68 12.34 22.12
C ALA A 184 -18.31 13.73 22.13
N SER A 185 -17.68 14.77 22.71
CA SER A 185 -17.91 16.13 22.20
C SER A 185 -16.91 16.35 21.08
N SER A 186 -17.38 16.47 19.84
CA SER A 186 -16.54 16.74 18.67
C SER A 186 -16.70 18.20 18.21
N PRO A 187 -15.63 18.83 17.67
CA PRO A 187 -15.78 20.08 16.91
C PRO A 187 -16.60 19.91 15.62
N PHE A 188 -16.84 18.67 15.19
CA PHE A 188 -17.67 18.33 14.04
C PHE A 188 -19.00 17.73 14.49
N ASP A 189 -20.04 18.01 13.71
CA ASP A 189 -21.28 17.24 13.81
C ASP A 189 -21.08 15.92 13.08
N LEU A 190 -20.86 14.85 13.85
CA LEU A 190 -20.56 13.51 13.30
C LEU A 190 -21.65 13.00 12.36
N ASN A 191 -22.89 13.47 12.51
CA ASN A 191 -24.00 13.06 11.66
C ASN A 191 -24.03 13.79 10.31
N LYS A 192 -23.22 14.84 10.15
CA LYS A 192 -23.06 15.61 8.89
C LYS A 192 -21.76 15.30 8.17
N LEU A 193 -20.85 14.58 8.82
CA LEU A 193 -19.66 14.06 8.16
C LEU A 193 -20.06 12.84 7.32
N ALA A 194 -19.42 12.74 6.17
CA ALA A 194 -19.59 11.59 5.30
C ALA A 194 -18.84 10.38 5.84
N VAL A 195 -19.24 9.18 5.42
CA VAL A 195 -18.62 7.93 5.84
C VAL A 195 -17.10 7.93 5.56
N CYS A 196 -16.67 8.36 4.38
CA CYS A 196 -15.25 8.50 4.04
C CYS A 196 -14.46 9.52 4.86
N GLU A 197 -15.12 10.45 5.55
CA GLU A 197 -14.49 11.38 6.49
C GLU A 197 -14.44 10.75 7.88
N LEU A 198 -15.47 9.98 8.23
CA LEU A 198 -15.62 9.28 9.51
C LEU A 198 -14.67 8.09 9.65
N VAL A 199 -14.20 7.44 8.57
CA VAL A 199 -13.18 6.37 8.67
C VAL A 199 -11.90 6.86 9.34
N TRP A 200 -11.56 8.15 9.20
CA TRP A 200 -10.41 8.79 9.86
C TRP A 200 -10.62 9.10 11.34
N ILE A 201 -11.85 9.00 11.82
CA ILE A 201 -12.18 9.01 13.26
C ILE A 201 -12.25 7.59 13.78
N ALA A 202 -12.86 6.67 13.03
CA ALA A 202 -13.03 5.27 13.40
C ALA A 202 -11.69 4.52 13.51
N GLY A 203 -10.71 4.86 12.66
CA GLY A 203 -9.33 4.37 12.71
C GLY A 203 -8.50 4.94 13.86
N MET A 204 -9.05 4.96 15.08
CA MET A 204 -8.35 5.46 16.26
C MET A 204 -7.41 4.40 16.85
N PHE A 205 -6.26 4.86 17.36
CA PHE A 205 -5.30 4.00 18.04
C PHE A 205 -5.49 4.12 19.56
N GLY A 206 -5.44 3.00 20.28
CA GLY A 206 -5.53 2.91 21.73
C GLY A 206 -4.23 3.31 22.45
N PRO A 207 -4.18 3.23 23.79
CA PRO A 207 -5.28 2.84 24.67
C PRO A 207 -6.31 3.97 24.88
N ILE A 208 -7.58 3.59 25.09
CA ILE A 208 -8.70 4.54 25.24
C ILE A 208 -8.54 5.47 26.44
N ASP A 209 -7.90 5.03 27.52
CA ASP A 209 -7.68 5.85 28.71
C ASP A 209 -6.72 7.02 28.45
N GLU A 210 -5.74 6.83 27.57
CA GLU A 210 -4.89 7.92 27.11
C GLU A 210 -5.72 8.96 26.32
N LEU A 211 -6.58 8.49 25.41
CA LEU A 211 -7.48 9.36 24.65
C LEU A 211 -8.43 10.15 25.58
N ARG A 212 -9.02 9.48 26.58
CA ARG A 212 -9.86 10.13 27.60
C ARG A 212 -9.11 11.23 28.34
N SER A 213 -7.83 11.03 28.67
CA SER A 213 -7.01 12.03 29.36
C SER A 213 -6.70 13.28 28.52
N LEU A 214 -6.68 13.13 27.18
CA LEU A 214 -6.42 14.22 26.23
C LEU A 214 -7.67 14.96 25.76
N ARG A 215 -8.84 14.41 26.08
CA ARG A 215 -10.13 14.96 25.72
C ARG A 215 -10.38 16.29 26.41
N ARG A 216 -10.97 17.24 25.68
CA ARG A 216 -11.35 18.55 26.22
C ARG A 216 -12.68 19.01 25.63
N ASP A 217 -13.46 19.73 26.43
CA ASP A 217 -14.70 20.33 25.96
C ASP A 217 -14.43 21.64 25.21
N GLY A 218 -15.30 21.96 24.24
CA GLY A 218 -15.22 23.21 23.47
C GLY A 218 -13.99 23.33 22.56
N VAL A 219 -13.35 22.22 22.22
CA VAL A 219 -12.20 22.18 21.30
C VAL A 219 -12.62 22.64 19.90
N ARG A 220 -11.73 23.38 19.24
CA ARG A 220 -11.82 23.67 17.80
C ARG A 220 -10.80 22.82 17.06
N SER A 221 -11.07 22.45 15.81
CA SER A 221 -10.13 21.69 14.97
C SER A 221 -8.74 22.34 14.89
N THR A 222 -8.66 23.67 14.85
CA THR A 222 -7.39 24.43 14.84
C THR A 222 -6.55 24.29 16.11
N TYR A 223 -7.09 23.69 17.19
CA TYR A 223 -6.33 23.48 18.41
C TYR A 223 -5.23 22.43 18.22
N VAL A 224 -5.34 21.55 17.21
CA VAL A 224 -4.25 20.62 16.83
C VAL A 224 -2.97 21.42 16.57
N GLU A 225 -3.03 22.47 15.74
CA GLU A 225 -1.88 23.35 15.45
C GLU A 225 -1.42 24.12 16.69
N ARG A 226 -2.37 24.60 17.47
CA ARG A 226 -2.09 25.38 18.68
C ARG A 226 -1.32 24.55 19.71
N PHE A 227 -1.70 23.30 19.96
CA PHE A 227 -1.00 22.49 20.96
C PHE A 227 0.40 22.10 20.53
N GLN A 228 0.61 21.81 19.24
CA GLN A 228 1.96 21.56 18.73
C GLN A 228 2.89 22.78 18.92
N THR A 229 2.37 23.99 18.75
CA THR A 229 3.17 25.22 18.98
C THR A 229 3.36 25.56 20.46
N LEU A 230 2.42 25.18 21.33
CA LEU A 230 2.52 25.41 22.77
C LEU A 230 3.51 24.48 23.48
N ILE A 231 3.70 23.25 22.98
CA ILE A 231 4.66 22.31 23.56
C ILE A 231 6.07 22.88 23.39
N ARG A 232 6.79 23.00 24.52
CA ARG A 232 8.16 23.51 24.54
C ARG A 232 9.09 22.56 23.78
N THR A 233 10.07 23.13 23.07
CA THR A 233 11.12 22.31 22.47
C THR A 233 12.07 21.83 23.56
N ASP A 234 12.27 20.51 23.65
CA ASP A 234 13.26 19.94 24.56
C ASP A 234 14.68 20.20 24.02
N ARG A 235 15.29 21.28 24.51
CA ARG A 235 16.66 21.67 24.12
C ARG A 235 17.72 20.73 24.69
N SER A 236 17.43 19.95 25.74
CA SER A 236 18.41 19.04 26.34
C SER A 236 18.80 17.89 25.40
N ARG A 237 17.89 17.53 24.50
CA ARG A 237 18.06 16.51 23.46
C ARG A 237 18.74 17.02 22.18
N ILE A 238 19.08 18.32 22.10
CA ILE A 238 19.78 18.90 20.94
C ILE A 238 21.25 19.14 21.33
N LYS A 239 22.17 18.30 20.85
CA LYS A 239 23.62 18.43 21.13
C LYS A 239 24.42 18.37 19.84
N LYS A 240 25.27 19.37 19.57
CA LYS A 240 26.23 19.39 18.43
C LYS A 240 25.61 18.94 17.08
N ASN A 241 24.45 19.49 16.71
CA ASN A 241 23.70 19.15 15.49
C ASN A 241 23.13 17.72 15.41
N GLU A 242 23.14 16.98 16.52
CA GLU A 242 22.49 15.69 16.67
C GLU A 242 21.33 15.77 17.67
N THR A 243 20.29 14.99 17.38
CA THR A 243 19.09 14.85 18.21
C THR A 243 19.18 13.53 18.96
N LEU A 244 19.18 13.61 20.28
CA LEU A 244 19.15 12.43 21.14
C LEU A 244 17.75 11.81 21.17
N PRO A 245 17.62 10.48 21.33
CA PRO A 245 16.33 9.82 21.50
C PRO A 245 15.64 10.29 22.79
N TRP A 246 14.36 9.96 22.93
CA TRP A 246 13.60 10.23 24.15
C TRP A 246 14.25 9.56 25.36
N ASN A 247 14.12 10.15 26.54
CA ASN A 247 14.66 9.54 27.76
C ASN A 247 13.84 8.30 28.12
N GLY A 248 14.43 7.11 27.99
CA GLY A 248 13.78 5.83 28.31
C GLY A 248 13.36 5.68 29.78
N GLU A 249 13.85 6.52 30.69
CA GLU A 249 13.36 6.55 32.10
C GLU A 249 11.97 7.18 32.24
N ILE A 250 11.51 7.94 31.25
CA ILE A 250 10.21 8.61 31.23
C ILE A 250 9.35 7.96 30.15
N ALA A 251 8.21 7.37 30.52
CA ALA A 251 7.29 6.77 29.56
C ALA A 251 6.91 7.74 28.42
N TYR A 252 6.87 7.25 27.17
CA TYR A 252 6.61 8.09 26.01
C TYR A 252 5.10 8.28 25.81
N THR A 253 4.54 9.26 26.53
CA THR A 253 3.10 9.55 26.51
C THR A 253 2.83 11.01 26.15
N PRO A 254 1.67 11.34 25.55
CA PRO A 254 1.27 12.72 25.30
C PRO A 254 1.30 13.61 26.56
N ALA A 255 0.93 13.06 27.72
CA ALA A 255 1.02 13.78 28.99
C ALA A 255 2.47 14.19 29.35
N ASN A 256 3.43 13.28 29.16
CA ASN A 256 4.84 13.55 29.40
C ASN A 256 5.45 14.49 28.34
N ILE A 257 5.07 14.35 27.08
CA ILE A 257 5.47 15.27 26.00
C ILE A 257 5.01 16.70 26.32
N MET A 258 3.77 16.87 26.80
CA MET A 258 3.25 18.17 27.20
C MET A 258 4.02 18.75 28.40
N LYS A 259 4.43 17.90 29.36
CA LYS A 259 5.12 18.32 30.60
C LYS A 259 6.59 18.66 30.37
N TYR A 260 7.34 17.78 29.71
CA TYR A 260 8.80 17.89 29.55
C TYR A 260 9.21 18.58 28.25
N GLY A 261 8.28 18.73 27.31
CA GLY A 261 8.57 19.20 25.97
C GLY A 261 8.98 18.06 25.04
N GLY A 262 9.24 18.39 23.79
CA GLY A 262 9.63 17.40 22.78
C GLY A 262 10.27 18.02 21.54
N LEU A 263 10.85 17.17 20.71
CA LEU A 263 11.30 17.50 19.37
C LEU A 263 10.09 17.59 18.40
N PRO A 264 10.26 18.08 17.16
CA PRO A 264 9.14 18.24 16.21
C PRO A 264 8.27 16.99 16.05
N GLU A 265 8.86 15.81 16.01
CA GLU A 265 8.19 14.51 15.90
C GLU A 265 7.32 14.19 17.12
N ASP A 266 7.79 14.49 18.33
CA ASP A 266 7.03 14.31 19.56
C ASP A 266 5.80 15.22 19.60
N LYS A 267 5.97 16.45 19.11
CA LYS A 267 4.88 17.42 19.01
C LYS A 267 3.86 16.97 17.96
N SER A 268 4.31 16.45 16.82
CA SER A 268 3.46 15.84 15.81
C SER A 268 2.65 14.69 16.40
N TYR A 269 3.32 13.78 17.11
CA TYR A 269 2.68 12.64 17.77
C TYR A 269 1.62 13.12 18.76
N TYR A 270 1.95 14.06 19.64
CA TYR A 270 0.96 14.66 20.54
C TYR A 270 -0.24 15.24 19.78
N GLY A 271 -0.01 16.00 18.71
CA GLY A 271 -1.10 16.60 17.95
C GLY A 271 -1.99 15.56 17.27
N PHE A 272 -1.43 14.46 16.79
CA PHE A 272 -2.18 13.33 16.23
C PHE A 272 -3.06 12.67 17.29
N ARG A 273 -2.47 12.34 18.46
CA ARG A 273 -3.20 11.75 19.59
C ARG A 273 -4.29 12.68 20.13
N PHE A 274 -4.01 13.98 20.20
CA PHE A 274 -4.98 15.01 20.56
C PHE A 274 -6.15 15.08 19.57
N ALA A 275 -5.87 14.96 18.26
CA ALA A 275 -6.91 14.94 17.23
C ALA A 275 -7.82 13.71 17.38
N GLN A 276 -7.25 12.51 17.53
CA GLN A 276 -8.00 11.28 17.78
C GLN A 276 -8.87 11.37 19.04
N ALA A 277 -8.30 11.87 20.14
CA ALA A 277 -9.01 12.03 21.41
C ALA A 277 -10.24 12.95 21.32
N ASN A 278 -10.22 13.93 20.43
CA ASN A 278 -11.28 14.93 20.27
C ASN A 278 -12.08 14.74 18.96
N LEU A 279 -12.00 13.55 18.35
CA LEU A 279 -12.74 13.17 17.14
C LEU A 279 -12.55 14.17 15.97
N ILE A 280 -11.30 14.62 15.79
CA ILE A 280 -10.89 15.43 14.64
C ILE A 280 -10.23 14.47 13.64
N PRO A 281 -10.76 14.31 12.42
CA PRO A 281 -10.10 13.49 11.39
C PRO A 281 -8.66 13.93 11.18
N ALA A 282 -7.73 12.99 11.27
CA ALA A 282 -6.30 13.28 11.17
C ALA A 282 -5.52 12.11 10.55
N ILE A 283 -4.43 12.48 9.89
CA ILE A 283 -3.49 11.59 9.21
C ILE A 283 -2.12 11.86 9.79
N CYS A 284 -1.43 10.80 10.21
CA CYS A 284 -0.05 10.88 10.68
C CYS A 284 0.88 10.35 9.59
N TYR A 285 1.82 11.19 9.13
CA TYR A 285 2.81 10.82 8.13
C TYR A 285 4.18 10.62 8.78
N MET A 286 4.86 9.58 8.31
CA MET A 286 6.22 9.22 8.67
C MET A 286 7.15 9.50 7.49
N GLY A 287 8.25 10.20 7.73
CA GLY A 287 9.28 10.44 6.72
C GLY A 287 10.11 9.19 6.41
N GLY A 288 10.61 9.09 5.18
CA GLY A 288 11.40 7.94 4.71
C GLY A 288 12.89 7.91 5.12
N SER A 289 13.40 8.87 5.89
CA SER A 289 14.83 8.93 6.26
C SER A 289 15.11 8.32 7.65
N LYS A 290 16.36 7.97 7.94
CA LYS A 290 16.83 7.39 9.24
C LYS A 290 16.52 8.23 10.49
N LYS A 291 15.93 9.43 10.35
CA LYS A 291 15.41 10.26 11.44
C LYS A 291 13.88 10.23 11.37
N SER A 292 13.23 10.03 12.52
CA SER A 292 11.77 10.04 12.68
C SER A 292 11.22 11.45 12.38
N ASP A 293 11.01 11.76 11.10
CA ASP A 293 10.33 12.98 10.67
C ASP A 293 8.82 12.69 10.64
N LEU A 294 8.11 13.04 11.72
CA LEU A 294 6.66 12.86 11.81
C LEU A 294 5.93 14.19 11.57
N TRP A 295 4.84 14.18 10.81
CA TRP A 295 3.93 15.33 10.71
C TRP A 295 2.47 14.91 10.64
N VAL A 296 1.58 15.85 10.95
CA VAL A 296 0.15 15.61 11.01
C VAL A 296 -0.59 16.49 10.02
N VAL A 297 -1.51 15.87 9.29
CA VAL A 297 -2.54 16.53 8.51
C VAL A 297 -3.86 16.30 9.23
N TYR A 298 -4.71 17.31 9.34
CA TYR A 298 -5.98 17.22 10.05
C TYR A 298 -7.07 17.97 9.28
N MET A 299 -8.32 17.56 9.46
CA MET A 299 -9.45 18.24 8.86
C MET A 299 -9.78 19.50 9.66
N TRP A 300 -9.71 20.67 9.01
CA TRP A 300 -10.03 21.96 9.62
C TRP A 300 -11.53 22.24 9.56
N LYS A 301 -12.14 21.95 8.41
CA LYS A 301 -13.58 22.03 8.11
C LYS A 301 -13.94 20.78 7.30
N PRO A 302 -15.22 20.36 7.24
CA PRO A 302 -15.63 19.25 6.38
C PRO A 302 -15.07 19.42 4.95
N GLY A 303 -14.39 18.39 4.45
CA GLY A 303 -13.66 18.40 3.18
C GLY A 303 -12.39 19.23 3.08
N VAL A 304 -11.99 20.01 4.09
CA VAL A 304 -10.81 20.90 4.02
C VAL A 304 -9.73 20.44 4.98
N TRP A 305 -8.68 19.84 4.45
CA TRP A 305 -7.54 19.34 5.23
C TRP A 305 -6.41 20.36 5.29
N LYS A 306 -5.74 20.41 6.44
CA LYS A 306 -4.59 21.28 6.71
C LYS A 306 -3.44 20.48 7.28
N SER A 307 -2.23 20.86 6.87
CA SER A 307 -1.02 20.39 7.52
C SER A 307 -0.58 21.36 8.61
N VAL A 308 -0.18 20.83 9.76
CA VAL A 308 0.24 21.64 10.93
C VAL A 308 1.60 22.32 10.72
N PHE A 309 2.45 21.80 9.82
CA PHE A 309 3.69 22.48 9.45
C PHE A 309 3.47 23.32 8.19
N GLY A 310 3.54 24.64 8.36
CA GLY A 310 3.32 25.62 7.29
C GLY A 310 4.04 25.25 5.99
N LYS A 311 3.33 25.38 4.86
CA LYS A 311 3.77 25.00 3.50
C LYS A 311 4.78 23.85 3.52
N ILE A 312 4.32 22.64 3.86
CA ILE A 312 5.08 21.44 3.52
C ILE A 312 5.38 21.55 2.01
N PRO A 313 6.66 21.60 1.59
CA PRO A 313 6.98 21.57 0.17
C PRO A 313 6.27 20.36 -0.43
N PRO A 314 5.64 20.44 -1.61
CA PRO A 314 4.95 19.30 -2.23
C PRO A 314 5.80 18.00 -2.21
N ALA A 315 7.13 18.14 -2.29
CA ALA A 315 8.11 17.07 -2.14
C ALA A 315 8.06 16.29 -0.80
N ARG A 316 7.73 16.94 0.33
CA ARG A 316 7.66 16.28 1.64
C ARG A 316 6.36 15.49 1.84
N VAL A 317 5.24 15.94 1.26
CA VAL A 317 3.99 15.15 1.24
C VAL A 317 4.16 13.92 0.36
N ALA A 318 4.84 14.09 -0.78
CA ALA A 318 5.18 13.00 -1.70
C ALA A 318 6.12 11.92 -1.10
N SER A 319 6.94 12.26 -0.10
CA SER A 319 7.91 11.34 0.52
C SER A 319 7.44 10.69 1.83
N GLY A 320 6.22 10.98 2.29
CA GLY A 320 5.71 10.51 3.57
C GLY A 320 4.92 9.22 3.43
N LYS A 321 5.10 8.28 4.36
CA LYS A 321 4.28 7.09 4.52
C LYS A 321 3.20 7.35 5.57
N ALA A 322 1.94 7.23 5.18
CA ALA A 322 0.80 7.23 6.08
C ALA A 322 -0.13 6.09 5.67
N TYR A 323 -0.83 5.49 6.63
CA TYR A 323 -1.78 4.42 6.35
C TYR A 323 -3.20 4.98 6.23
N ASN A 324 -3.97 4.48 5.28
CA ASN A 324 -5.42 4.66 5.25
C ASN A 324 -6.03 3.70 6.27
N PRO A 325 -6.78 4.16 7.28
CA PRO A 325 -7.36 3.28 8.29
C PRO A 325 -8.46 2.36 7.75
N GLN A 326 -9.02 2.66 6.58
CA GLN A 326 -10.02 1.79 5.95
C GLN A 326 -9.34 0.56 5.32
N THR A 327 -8.37 0.78 4.44
CA THR A 327 -7.74 -0.31 3.67
C THR A 327 -6.45 -0.85 4.29
N TRP A 328 -5.89 -0.11 5.26
CA TRP A 328 -4.56 -0.31 5.81
C TRP A 328 -3.42 -0.31 4.77
N ALA A 329 -3.68 0.24 3.58
CA ALA A 329 -2.68 0.51 2.56
C ALA A 329 -2.03 1.88 2.78
N LEU A 330 -0.86 2.09 2.16
CA LEU A 330 -0.20 3.39 2.16
C LEU A 330 -1.03 4.42 1.37
N LEU A 331 -1.19 5.61 1.93
CA LEU A 331 -1.89 6.72 1.30
C LEU A 331 -1.13 7.27 0.11
N THR A 332 -1.89 7.55 -0.94
CA THR A 332 -1.40 8.22 -2.14
C THR A 332 -1.78 9.71 -2.14
N ASN A 333 -1.01 10.55 -2.83
CA ASN A 333 -1.37 11.97 -3.06
C ASN A 333 -2.75 12.13 -3.71
N SER A 334 -3.19 11.17 -4.54
CA SER A 334 -4.53 11.13 -5.11
C SER A 334 -5.62 10.91 -4.06
N ASP A 335 -5.36 10.10 -3.05
CA ASP A 335 -6.31 9.86 -1.94
C ASP A 335 -6.51 11.16 -1.15
N ILE A 336 -5.41 11.87 -0.85
CA ILE A 336 -5.46 13.17 -0.16
C ILE A 336 -6.28 14.19 -0.96
N GLU A 337 -6.06 14.28 -2.28
CA GLU A 337 -6.80 15.23 -3.11
C GLU A 337 -8.29 14.87 -3.23
N ARG A 338 -8.61 13.56 -3.26
CA ARG A 338 -10.00 13.10 -3.20
C ARG A 338 -10.67 13.48 -1.88
N LEU A 339 -9.96 13.34 -0.76
CA LEU A 339 -10.40 13.80 0.55
C LEU A 339 -10.63 15.32 0.58
N ASN A 340 -9.75 16.11 -0.06
CA ASN A 340 -9.86 17.57 -0.14
C ASN A 340 -11.05 18.07 -0.97
N ARG A 341 -11.50 17.30 -1.96
CA ARG A 341 -12.58 17.73 -2.87
C ARG A 341 -13.95 17.19 -2.51
N ARG A 342 -14.03 16.30 -1.51
CA ARG A 342 -15.20 15.45 -1.24
C ARG A 342 -15.78 14.92 -2.55
N GLY A 343 -14.89 14.43 -3.42
CA GLY A 343 -15.08 14.42 -4.87
C GLY A 343 -16.33 13.69 -5.35
N PHE A 344 -16.85 12.75 -4.55
CA PHE A 344 -18.01 11.92 -4.84
C PHE A 344 -19.30 12.35 -4.11
N ILE A 345 -19.21 13.30 -3.18
CA ILE A 345 -20.33 13.80 -2.38
C ILE A 345 -20.82 15.16 -2.89
N ASN A 346 -19.95 15.86 -3.63
CA ASN A 346 -20.38 17.04 -4.36
C ASN A 346 -21.38 16.64 -5.48
N GLY A 347 -22.32 17.53 -5.84
CA GLY A 347 -23.40 17.19 -6.77
C GLY A 347 -22.93 16.68 -8.14
N VAL A 348 -21.84 17.25 -8.68
CA VAL A 348 -21.31 16.89 -10.01
C VAL A 348 -20.67 15.49 -10.01
N GLY A 349 -19.91 15.18 -8.96
CA GLY A 349 -19.27 13.90 -8.75
C GLY A 349 -20.25 12.81 -8.37
N ALA A 350 -21.22 13.12 -7.51
CA ALA A 350 -22.31 12.21 -7.17
C ALA A 350 -23.14 11.85 -8.42
N GLU A 351 -23.51 12.83 -9.24
CA GLU A 351 -24.15 12.58 -10.55
C GLU A 351 -23.29 11.69 -11.44
N SER A 352 -21.99 11.99 -11.57
CA SER A 352 -21.08 11.19 -12.39
C SER A 352 -21.01 9.73 -11.92
N ARG A 353 -20.98 9.50 -10.60
CA ARG A 353 -20.96 8.15 -10.03
C ARG A 353 -22.27 7.40 -10.25
N VAL A 354 -23.41 8.04 -9.99
CA VAL A 354 -24.75 7.46 -10.28
C VAL A 354 -24.85 7.02 -11.73
N LEU A 355 -24.45 7.89 -12.67
CA LEU A 355 -24.45 7.58 -14.10
C LEU A 355 -23.46 6.45 -14.44
N THR A 356 -22.31 6.39 -13.78
CA THR A 356 -21.34 5.30 -13.96
C THR A 356 -21.91 3.96 -13.51
N HIS A 357 -22.62 3.93 -12.37
CA HIS A 357 -23.28 2.74 -11.86
C HIS A 357 -24.38 2.24 -12.78
N ILE A 358 -25.30 3.13 -13.19
CA ILE A 358 -26.34 2.81 -14.19
C ILE A 358 -25.70 2.29 -15.47
N SER A 359 -24.60 2.91 -15.92
CA SER A 359 -23.88 2.49 -17.12
C SER A 359 -23.39 1.04 -17.03
N LYS A 360 -22.77 0.66 -15.90
CA LYS A 360 -22.29 -0.71 -15.67
C LYS A 360 -23.44 -1.72 -15.64
N ILE A 361 -24.50 -1.44 -14.87
CA ILE A 361 -25.67 -2.33 -14.79
C ILE A 361 -26.31 -2.50 -16.18
N ALA A 362 -26.48 -1.41 -16.93
CA ALA A 362 -27.04 -1.47 -18.28
C ALA A 362 -26.13 -2.23 -19.26
N TYR A 363 -24.80 -2.16 -19.10
CA TYR A 363 -23.85 -2.93 -19.90
C TYR A 363 -24.00 -4.44 -19.67
N ASP A 364 -24.15 -4.84 -18.41
CA ASP A 364 -24.31 -6.25 -18.01
C ASP A 364 -25.66 -6.81 -18.48
N GLU A 365 -26.72 -6.00 -18.46
CA GLU A 365 -28.04 -6.36 -19.01
C GLU A 365 -28.12 -6.29 -20.54
N GLY A 366 -27.09 -5.76 -21.21
CA GLY A 366 -27.01 -5.66 -22.67
C GLY A 366 -27.69 -4.43 -23.28
N ASP A 367 -28.21 -3.48 -22.49
CA ASP A 367 -28.67 -2.17 -22.98
C ASP A 367 -27.48 -1.24 -23.21
N LEU A 368 -26.75 -1.50 -24.31
CA LEU A 368 -25.55 -0.74 -24.67
C LEU A 368 -25.84 0.74 -24.98
N ASN A 369 -27.07 1.09 -25.38
CA ASN A 369 -27.43 2.48 -25.67
C ASN A 369 -27.56 3.30 -24.39
N LEU A 370 -28.31 2.79 -23.41
CA LEU A 370 -28.41 3.43 -22.10
C LEU A 370 -27.04 3.49 -21.42
N SER A 371 -26.30 2.38 -21.50
CA SER A 371 -24.96 2.28 -20.94
C SER A 371 -24.01 3.35 -21.48
N GLU A 372 -23.96 3.51 -22.81
CA GLU A 372 -23.10 4.51 -23.46
C GLU A 372 -23.52 5.95 -23.14
N MET A 373 -24.84 6.22 -23.16
CA MET A 373 -25.39 7.54 -22.82
C MET A 373 -24.94 7.96 -21.42
N CYS A 374 -25.08 7.06 -20.44
CA CYS A 374 -24.70 7.34 -19.06
C CYS A 374 -23.19 7.49 -18.89
N ALA A 375 -22.37 6.61 -19.49
CA ALA A 375 -20.91 6.71 -19.39
C ALA A 375 -20.36 8.02 -19.98
N LYS A 376 -20.87 8.44 -21.15
CA LYS A 376 -20.48 9.72 -21.77
C LYS A 376 -20.83 10.91 -20.87
N ARG A 377 -22.05 10.92 -20.31
CA ARG A 377 -22.50 11.98 -19.42
C ARG A 377 -21.70 11.99 -18.11
N ALA A 378 -21.37 10.82 -17.56
CA ALA A 378 -20.53 10.69 -16.38
C ALA A 378 -19.14 11.30 -16.59
N VAL A 379 -18.47 10.98 -17.71
CA VAL A 379 -17.16 11.55 -18.08
C VAL A 379 -17.25 13.07 -18.30
N ALA A 380 -18.33 13.54 -18.93
CA ALA A 380 -18.53 14.97 -19.16
C ALA A 380 -18.77 15.75 -17.86
N SER A 381 -19.46 15.14 -16.89
CA SER A 381 -19.74 15.71 -15.57
C SER A 381 -18.47 15.78 -14.72
N ASP A 382 -17.78 14.65 -14.56
CA ASP A 382 -16.54 14.55 -13.80
C ASP A 382 -15.43 13.87 -14.63
N PRO A 383 -14.53 14.66 -15.25
CA PRO A 383 -13.37 14.14 -15.97
C PRO A 383 -12.37 13.38 -15.10
N LEU A 384 -12.49 13.41 -13.76
CA LEU A 384 -11.62 12.67 -12.83
C LEU A 384 -12.24 11.36 -12.37
N ASN A 385 -13.38 10.95 -12.96
CA ASN A 385 -13.97 9.64 -12.73
C ASN A 385 -13.36 8.58 -13.66
N THR A 386 -12.31 7.90 -13.19
CA THR A 386 -11.62 6.82 -13.92
C THR A 386 -12.59 5.69 -14.31
N SER A 387 -13.54 5.36 -13.43
CA SER A 387 -14.49 4.28 -13.69
C SER A 387 -15.46 4.61 -14.82
N ALA A 388 -15.81 5.88 -15.03
CA ALA A 388 -16.65 6.31 -16.13
C ALA A 388 -15.93 6.12 -17.49
N TYR A 389 -14.63 6.45 -17.55
CA TYR A 389 -13.82 6.16 -18.74
C TYR A 389 -13.73 4.67 -19.02
N ASN A 390 -13.50 3.84 -18.00
CA ASN A 390 -13.38 2.38 -18.18
C ASN A 390 -14.68 1.77 -18.70
N ALA A 391 -15.83 2.21 -18.16
CA ALA A 391 -17.13 1.83 -18.71
C ALA A 391 -17.26 2.27 -20.18
N LEU A 392 -16.96 3.54 -20.49
CA LEU A 392 -17.06 4.06 -21.86
C LEU A 392 -16.17 3.29 -22.86
N ILE A 393 -14.93 2.97 -22.48
CA ILE A 393 -14.00 2.18 -23.30
C ILE A 393 -14.56 0.78 -23.55
N ALA A 394 -15.02 0.08 -22.51
CA ALA A 394 -15.59 -1.26 -22.63
C ALA A 394 -16.85 -1.30 -23.52
N ILE A 395 -17.72 -0.29 -23.40
CA ILE A 395 -18.92 -0.14 -24.22
C ILE A 395 -18.55 0.08 -25.69
N ARG A 396 -17.63 1.01 -25.96
CA ARG A 396 -17.20 1.31 -27.33
C ARG A 396 -16.52 0.12 -27.99
N ALA A 397 -15.66 -0.59 -27.25
CA ALA A 397 -15.04 -1.83 -27.73
C ALA A 397 -16.11 -2.88 -28.08
N ARG A 398 -17.10 -3.10 -27.21
CA ARG A 398 -18.18 -4.07 -27.46
C ARG A 398 -19.07 -3.71 -28.66
N ARG A 399 -19.19 -2.42 -28.98
CA ARG A 399 -19.91 -1.93 -30.17
C ARG A 399 -19.08 -1.99 -31.46
N GLY A 400 -17.84 -2.47 -31.41
CA GLY A 400 -16.96 -2.52 -32.57
C GLY A 400 -16.46 -1.14 -33.01
N ALA A 401 -16.30 -0.20 -32.08
CA ALA A 401 -15.66 1.09 -32.36
C ALA A 401 -14.24 0.87 -32.92
N SER A 402 -13.81 1.80 -33.77
CA SER A 402 -12.47 1.75 -34.34
C SER A 402 -11.39 1.92 -33.27
N VAL A 403 -10.19 1.41 -33.53
CA VAL A 403 -9.02 1.57 -32.64
C VAL A 403 -8.75 3.05 -32.37
N ASP A 404 -8.87 3.90 -33.39
CA ASP A 404 -8.65 5.35 -33.27
C ASP A 404 -9.64 6.04 -32.31
N GLU A 405 -10.90 5.60 -32.30
CA GLU A 405 -11.92 6.11 -31.38
C GLU A 405 -11.62 5.71 -29.93
N ILE A 406 -11.27 4.44 -29.71
CA ILE A 406 -10.89 3.92 -28.39
C ILE A 406 -9.63 4.66 -27.89
N ASP A 407 -8.64 4.84 -28.77
CA ASP A 407 -7.41 5.58 -28.47
C ASP A 407 -7.66 7.07 -28.20
N GLY A 408 -8.68 7.65 -28.82
CA GLY A 408 -9.17 8.99 -28.49
C GLY A 408 -9.66 9.10 -27.04
N ILE A 409 -10.40 8.10 -26.56
CA ILE A 409 -10.92 8.07 -25.19
C ILE A 409 -9.78 7.86 -24.19
N TRP A 410 -8.83 6.96 -24.49
CA TRP A 410 -7.63 6.77 -23.68
C TRP A 410 -6.81 8.06 -23.57
N ARG A 411 -6.59 8.78 -24.67
CA ARG A 411 -5.89 10.07 -24.65
C ARG A 411 -6.59 11.09 -23.78
N ALA A 412 -7.93 11.16 -23.84
CA ALA A 412 -8.70 12.05 -22.97
C ALA A 412 -8.51 11.69 -21.48
N LYS A 413 -8.60 10.40 -21.15
CA LYS A 413 -8.35 9.89 -19.79
C LYS A 413 -6.95 10.24 -19.30
N ILE A 414 -5.92 9.89 -20.07
CA ILE A 414 -4.51 10.18 -19.77
C ILE A 414 -4.29 11.68 -19.51
N ASN A 415 -4.86 12.55 -20.35
CA ASN A 415 -4.73 13.99 -20.20
C ASN A 415 -5.44 14.52 -18.94
N ALA A 416 -6.60 13.97 -18.58
CA ALA A 416 -7.33 14.36 -17.37
C ALA A 416 -6.53 14.05 -16.10
N PHE A 417 -5.83 12.91 -16.07
CA PHE A 417 -5.05 12.48 -14.90
C PHE A 417 -3.60 12.97 -14.88
N LYS A 418 -3.08 13.52 -15.99
CA LYS A 418 -1.70 14.03 -16.09
C LYS A 418 -1.24 14.95 -14.95
N PRO A 419 -2.09 15.82 -14.35
CA PRO A 419 -1.69 16.62 -13.18
C PRO A 419 -1.51 15.82 -11.88
N TYR A 420 -1.93 14.55 -11.82
CA TYR A 420 -1.95 13.69 -10.64
C TYR A 420 -1.03 12.48 -10.86
N PRO A 421 0.25 12.54 -10.47
CA PRO A 421 1.28 11.61 -10.95
C PRO A 421 1.00 10.14 -10.66
N LEU A 422 0.47 9.82 -9.48
CA LEU A 422 0.18 8.45 -9.04
C LEU A 422 -0.97 7.86 -9.86
N LYS A 423 -2.12 8.55 -9.86
CA LYS A 423 -3.28 8.15 -10.67
C LYS A 423 -2.97 8.14 -12.16
N TYR A 424 -2.11 9.05 -12.61
CA TYR A 424 -1.63 9.06 -13.99
C TYR A 424 -0.87 7.78 -14.31
N ILE A 425 0.01 7.32 -13.43
CA ILE A 425 0.71 6.04 -13.57
C ILE A 425 -0.28 4.89 -13.64
N ASP A 426 -1.26 4.81 -12.72
CA ASP A 426 -2.29 3.76 -12.79
C ASP A 426 -2.98 3.76 -14.16
N VAL A 427 -3.34 4.92 -14.68
CA VAL A 427 -3.98 5.05 -15.99
C VAL A 427 -3.05 4.62 -17.13
N LEU A 428 -1.74 4.83 -17.00
CA LEU A 428 -0.76 4.32 -17.96
C LEU A 428 -0.63 2.79 -17.88
N VAL A 429 -0.64 2.21 -16.67
CA VAL A 429 -0.63 0.76 -16.46
C VAL A 429 -1.90 0.13 -17.03
N GLU A 430 -3.08 0.66 -16.70
CA GLU A 430 -4.36 0.19 -17.26
C GLU A 430 -4.36 0.24 -18.81
N ARG A 431 -3.75 1.27 -19.41
CA ARG A 431 -3.61 1.34 -20.87
C ARG A 431 -2.61 0.32 -21.40
N ARG A 432 -1.49 0.11 -20.71
CA ARG A 432 -0.49 -0.89 -21.09
C ARG A 432 -1.10 -2.28 -21.12
N GLU A 433 -1.79 -2.67 -20.05
CA GLU A 433 -2.51 -3.95 -19.96
C GLU A 433 -3.52 -4.10 -21.11
N ASN A 434 -4.25 -3.04 -21.44
CA ASN A 434 -5.17 -3.03 -22.57
C ASN A 434 -4.46 -3.24 -23.92
N LEU A 435 -3.28 -2.66 -24.13
CA LEU A 435 -2.47 -2.87 -25.33
C LEU A 435 -1.87 -4.29 -25.39
N GLU A 436 -1.49 -4.86 -24.25
CA GLU A 436 -0.99 -6.23 -24.14
C GLU A 436 -2.07 -7.26 -24.46
N LEU A 437 -3.28 -7.06 -23.95
CA LEU A 437 -4.47 -7.86 -24.32
C LEU A 437 -4.77 -7.79 -25.83
N ALA A 438 -4.42 -6.69 -26.48
CA ALA A 438 -4.51 -6.53 -27.94
C ALA A 438 -3.31 -7.15 -28.70
N LEU A 439 -2.44 -7.91 -28.03
CA LEU A 439 -1.22 -8.53 -28.56
C LEU A 439 -0.20 -7.53 -29.12
N LYS A 440 -0.20 -6.30 -28.59
CA LYS A 440 0.69 -5.21 -29.00
C LYS A 440 1.80 -4.94 -27.97
N LYS A 441 2.49 -5.99 -27.50
CA LYS A 441 3.49 -5.90 -26.41
C LYS A 441 4.59 -4.86 -26.67
N GLN A 442 5.08 -4.74 -27.90
CA GLN A 442 6.12 -3.76 -28.21
C GLN A 442 5.59 -2.30 -28.18
N GLU A 443 4.33 -2.09 -28.56
CA GLU A 443 3.68 -0.77 -28.49
C GLU A 443 3.30 -0.42 -27.05
N SER A 444 2.89 -1.40 -26.23
CA SER A 444 2.52 -1.20 -24.82
C SER A 444 3.70 -0.69 -24.00
N ASP A 445 4.84 -1.36 -24.11
CA ASP A 445 6.07 -0.96 -23.42
C ASP A 445 6.52 0.43 -23.90
N ALA A 446 6.63 0.64 -25.22
CA ALA A 446 7.05 1.93 -25.76
C ALA A 446 6.11 3.07 -25.33
N PHE A 447 4.81 2.84 -25.30
CA PHE A 447 3.82 3.81 -24.82
C PHE A 447 4.03 4.15 -23.34
N PHE A 448 4.14 3.14 -22.48
CA PHE A 448 4.25 3.33 -21.04
C PHE A 448 5.50 4.16 -20.70
N TRP A 449 6.66 3.74 -21.21
CA TRP A 449 7.94 4.43 -20.97
C TRP A 449 7.96 5.87 -21.49
N ASN A 450 7.37 6.13 -22.66
CA ASN A 450 7.30 7.49 -23.21
C ASN A 450 6.44 8.44 -22.37
N ASN A 451 5.43 7.91 -21.68
CA ASN A 451 4.49 8.70 -20.87
C ASN A 451 4.85 8.75 -19.38
N LEU A 452 5.74 7.87 -18.89
CA LEU A 452 6.09 7.82 -17.47
C LEU A 452 7.01 8.98 -17.02
N ARG A 453 7.75 9.61 -17.95
CA ARG A 453 8.66 10.74 -17.66
C ARG A 453 7.97 11.97 -17.03
N PRO A 454 6.81 12.44 -17.51
CA PRO A 454 6.01 13.44 -16.81
C PRO A 454 5.71 13.12 -15.34
N ALA A 455 5.42 11.85 -15.03
CA ALA A 455 5.11 11.43 -13.66
C ALA A 455 6.32 11.60 -12.72
N LEU A 456 7.53 11.18 -13.16
CA LEU A 456 8.80 11.40 -12.44
C LEU A 456 9.05 12.84 -12.03
N ARG A 457 8.72 13.78 -12.92
CA ARG A 457 9.00 15.19 -12.70
C ARG A 457 8.08 15.79 -11.65
N ALA A 458 6.89 15.22 -11.49
CA ALA A 458 5.86 15.72 -10.60
C ALA A 458 5.93 15.05 -9.22
N ASP A 459 6.19 13.74 -9.16
CA ASP A 459 6.45 13.00 -7.92
C ASP A 459 7.65 12.06 -8.12
N TYR A 460 8.81 12.50 -7.64
CA TYR A 460 10.06 11.80 -7.93
C TYR A 460 10.19 10.49 -7.16
N GLU A 461 9.91 10.48 -5.86
CA GLU A 461 10.14 9.30 -5.02
C GLU A 461 9.26 8.13 -5.43
N TYR A 462 7.95 8.37 -5.57
CA TYR A 462 7.04 7.34 -6.05
C TYR A 462 7.34 6.94 -7.48
N GLY A 463 7.63 7.92 -8.35
CA GLY A 463 8.03 7.63 -9.71
C GLY A 463 9.20 6.64 -9.73
N MET A 464 10.24 6.88 -8.93
CA MET A 464 11.38 5.95 -8.78
C MET A 464 10.96 4.57 -8.26
N GLN A 465 10.04 4.48 -7.29
CA GLN A 465 9.52 3.19 -6.81
C GLN A 465 8.86 2.40 -7.95
N VAL A 466 7.97 3.04 -8.71
CA VAL A 466 7.33 2.40 -9.88
C VAL A 466 8.36 1.93 -10.88
N TYR A 467 9.40 2.73 -11.17
CA TYR A 467 10.48 2.27 -12.04
C TYR A 467 11.25 1.09 -11.49
N THR A 468 11.51 1.06 -10.18
CA THR A 468 12.18 -0.06 -9.55
C THR A 468 11.34 -1.33 -9.71
N GLU A 469 10.03 -1.28 -9.47
CA GLU A 469 9.13 -2.43 -9.70
C GLU A 469 9.09 -2.83 -11.19
N GLU A 470 9.14 -1.88 -12.11
CA GLU A 470 9.17 -2.18 -13.55
C GLU A 470 10.47 -2.85 -13.99
N LEU A 471 11.61 -2.44 -13.42
CA LEU A 471 12.88 -3.12 -13.66
C LEU A 471 12.87 -4.53 -13.07
N ARG A 472 12.25 -4.72 -11.89
CA ARG A 472 12.01 -6.04 -11.30
C ARG A 472 11.16 -6.92 -12.18
N ALA A 473 10.08 -6.39 -12.74
CA ALA A 473 9.24 -7.11 -13.67
C ALA A 473 10.03 -7.57 -14.91
N ILE A 474 10.89 -6.72 -15.48
CA ILE A 474 11.77 -7.10 -16.60
C ILE A 474 12.73 -8.23 -16.20
N MET A 475 13.30 -8.17 -14.99
CA MET A 475 14.17 -9.22 -14.47
C MET A 475 13.41 -10.54 -14.25
N ALA A 476 12.19 -10.48 -13.72
CA ALA A 476 11.33 -11.63 -13.49
C ALA A 476 10.86 -12.27 -14.81
N ASP A 477 10.56 -11.47 -15.83
CA ASP A 477 10.21 -11.93 -17.18
C ASP A 477 11.40 -12.56 -17.93
N ASN A 478 12.64 -12.23 -17.54
CA ASN A 478 13.87 -12.67 -18.19
C ASN A 478 14.86 -13.26 -17.18
N PRO A 479 14.51 -14.36 -16.48
CA PRO A 479 15.34 -14.91 -15.41
C PRO A 479 16.72 -15.37 -15.90
N ASP A 480 16.80 -15.84 -17.15
CA ASP A 480 18.05 -16.29 -17.78
C ASP A 480 18.87 -15.15 -18.40
N ASN A 481 18.30 -13.96 -18.54
CA ASN A 481 18.96 -12.80 -19.11
C ASN A 481 18.63 -11.53 -18.31
N PRO A 482 19.13 -11.44 -17.06
CA PRO A 482 18.91 -10.28 -16.24
C PRO A 482 19.37 -9.01 -16.96
N GLU A 483 20.41 -9.06 -17.82
CA GLU A 483 20.97 -7.94 -18.62
C GLU A 483 19.95 -7.18 -19.49
N ALA A 484 18.77 -7.76 -19.77
CA ALA A 484 17.71 -7.11 -20.53
C ALA A 484 17.20 -5.79 -19.92
N MET A 485 17.26 -5.63 -18.59
CA MET A 485 16.92 -4.37 -17.90
C MET A 485 17.93 -3.20 -18.08
N LEU A 486 19.19 -3.46 -18.49
CA LEU A 486 20.29 -2.48 -18.34
C LEU A 486 20.07 -1.22 -19.19
N PRO A 487 19.59 -1.32 -20.45
CA PRO A 487 19.27 -0.14 -21.25
C PRO A 487 18.26 0.79 -20.57
N ARG A 488 17.23 0.22 -19.92
CA ARG A 488 16.19 0.97 -19.21
C ARG A 488 16.72 1.55 -17.91
N PHE A 489 17.45 0.76 -17.12
CA PHE A 489 18.15 1.24 -15.94
C PHE A 489 19.02 2.46 -16.25
N CYS A 490 19.84 2.39 -17.31
CA CYS A 490 20.71 3.50 -17.73
C CYS A 490 19.92 4.75 -18.17
N GLU A 491 18.82 4.57 -18.91
CA GLU A 491 17.94 5.67 -19.31
C GLU A 491 17.38 6.40 -18.08
N LEU A 492 16.97 5.63 -17.07
CA LEU A 492 16.42 6.16 -15.84
C LEU A 492 17.43 6.90 -15.00
N CYS A 493 18.62 6.34 -14.80
CA CYS A 493 19.69 7.02 -14.09
C CYS A 493 20.02 8.39 -14.71
N ARG A 494 19.99 8.50 -16.05
CA ARG A 494 20.18 9.79 -16.74
C ARG A 494 19.02 10.76 -16.52
N GLY A 495 17.78 10.27 -16.61
CA GLY A 495 16.58 11.11 -16.45
C GLY A 495 16.34 11.54 -15.00
N SER A 496 16.70 10.70 -14.04
CA SER A 496 16.44 10.89 -12.61
C SER A 496 17.44 11.86 -11.97
N TRP A 497 18.66 11.94 -12.46
CA TRP A 497 19.66 12.92 -11.99
C TRP A 497 19.21 14.37 -12.15
N GLN A 498 18.58 14.72 -13.29
CA GLN A 498 18.18 16.09 -13.61
C GLN A 498 17.14 16.68 -12.62
N SER A 499 16.50 15.85 -11.80
CA SER A 499 15.49 16.27 -10.83
C SER A 499 16.07 16.72 -9.47
N MET A 500 17.29 16.28 -9.10
CA MET A 500 18.03 16.62 -7.86
C MET A 500 17.28 16.53 -6.51
N ARG A 501 16.04 16.03 -6.45
CA ARG A 501 15.22 16.07 -5.22
C ARG A 501 15.41 14.87 -4.30
N VAL A 502 15.78 13.71 -4.82
CA VAL A 502 16.05 12.50 -4.04
C VAL A 502 17.26 11.79 -4.65
N ASP A 503 18.05 11.11 -3.82
CA ASP A 503 19.21 10.35 -4.24
C ASP A 503 18.78 9.09 -5.04
N PRO A 504 19.09 9.01 -6.35
CA PRO A 504 18.76 7.82 -7.16
C PRO A 504 19.57 6.60 -6.74
N PHE A 505 20.70 6.76 -6.05
CA PHE A 505 21.47 5.62 -5.57
C PHE A 505 20.66 4.81 -4.56
N THR A 506 20.13 5.48 -3.52
CA THR A 506 19.38 4.84 -2.44
C THR A 506 18.05 4.21 -2.91
N ASN A 507 17.37 4.81 -3.90
CA ASN A 507 16.00 4.40 -4.27
C ASN A 507 15.89 3.55 -5.54
N LEU A 508 16.96 3.44 -6.33
CA LEU A 508 16.97 2.68 -7.58
C LEU A 508 18.19 1.78 -7.67
N VAL A 509 19.39 2.35 -7.52
CA VAL A 509 20.64 1.61 -7.76
C VAL A 509 20.86 0.55 -6.70
N GLU A 510 20.81 0.92 -5.41
CA GLU A 510 21.05 0.00 -4.30
C GLU A 510 20.03 -1.17 -4.29
N PRO A 511 18.70 -0.96 -4.40
CA PRO A 511 17.73 -2.05 -4.44
C PRO A 511 17.97 -3.02 -5.61
N ILE A 512 18.11 -2.51 -6.85
CA ILE A 512 18.29 -3.34 -8.03
C ILE A 512 19.62 -4.12 -7.98
N VAL A 513 20.69 -3.49 -7.52
CA VAL A 513 22.00 -4.13 -7.37
C VAL A 513 21.94 -5.25 -6.34
N LYS A 514 21.28 -5.03 -5.18
CA LYS A 514 21.09 -6.09 -4.17
C LYS A 514 20.31 -7.27 -4.74
N GLU A 515 19.23 -7.03 -5.45
CA GLU A 515 18.42 -8.09 -6.06
C GLU A 515 19.19 -8.86 -7.15
N LEU A 516 20.01 -8.17 -7.97
CA LEU A 516 20.88 -8.84 -8.93
C LEU A 516 21.92 -9.72 -8.22
N TYR A 517 22.45 -9.29 -7.07
CA TYR A 517 23.35 -10.14 -6.27
C TYR A 517 22.62 -11.34 -5.67
N GLU A 518 21.42 -11.16 -5.13
CA GLU A 518 20.58 -12.25 -4.62
C GLU A 518 20.23 -13.26 -5.73
N ALA A 519 19.97 -12.77 -6.95
CA ALA A 519 19.76 -13.58 -8.14
C ALA A 519 21.05 -14.20 -8.73
N LYS A 520 22.21 -14.00 -8.09
CA LYS A 520 23.54 -14.47 -8.53
C LYS A 520 23.98 -13.91 -9.89
N ALA A 521 23.39 -12.80 -10.34
CA ALA A 521 23.71 -12.09 -11.58
C ALA A 521 24.79 -11.02 -11.36
N ILE A 522 25.95 -11.44 -10.83
CA ILE A 522 27.00 -10.54 -10.32
C ILE A 522 27.57 -9.63 -11.42
N ASP A 523 27.91 -10.18 -12.59
CA ASP A 523 28.42 -9.41 -13.73
C ASP A 523 27.43 -8.29 -14.14
N THR A 524 26.13 -8.57 -14.06
CA THR A 524 25.08 -7.59 -14.39
C THR A 524 24.98 -6.51 -13.32
N ALA A 525 25.10 -6.87 -12.04
CA ALA A 525 25.14 -5.93 -10.92
C ALA A 525 26.33 -4.95 -11.05
N GLU A 526 27.51 -5.46 -11.39
CA GLU A 526 28.71 -4.63 -11.62
C GLU A 526 28.54 -3.70 -12.83
N LYS A 527 27.96 -4.18 -13.93
CA LYS A 527 27.62 -3.37 -15.10
C LYS A 527 26.64 -2.25 -14.75
N ALA A 528 25.65 -2.51 -13.89
CA ALA A 528 24.70 -1.51 -13.42
C ALA A 528 25.40 -0.42 -12.59
N LEU A 529 26.24 -0.80 -11.62
CA LEU A 529 27.04 0.13 -10.81
C LEU A 529 27.98 0.98 -11.69
N THR A 530 28.69 0.36 -12.63
CA THR A 530 29.62 1.03 -13.53
C THR A 530 28.89 2.01 -14.45
N SER A 531 27.72 1.62 -14.96
CA SER A 531 26.90 2.48 -15.81
C SER A 531 26.39 3.70 -15.05
N TYR A 532 25.94 3.51 -13.80
CA TYR A 532 25.54 4.60 -12.92
C TYR A 532 26.70 5.57 -12.66
N GLU A 533 27.89 5.05 -12.32
CA GLU A 533 29.08 5.88 -12.13
C GLU A 533 29.40 6.74 -13.35
N ALA A 534 29.37 6.15 -14.55
CA ALA A 534 29.70 6.83 -15.79
C ALA A 534 28.76 8.00 -16.07
N ILE A 535 27.47 7.86 -15.72
CA ILE A 535 26.46 8.92 -15.81
C ILE A 535 26.80 10.04 -14.82
N MET A 536 27.05 9.68 -13.55
CA MET A 536 27.27 10.66 -12.48
C MET A 536 28.61 11.43 -12.58
N ARG A 537 29.67 10.80 -13.12
CA ARG A 537 30.97 11.46 -13.36
C ARG A 537 30.88 12.59 -14.37
N ARG A 538 29.92 12.53 -15.30
CA ARG A 538 29.71 13.59 -16.30
C ARG A 538 28.98 14.80 -15.74
N GLU A 539 28.29 14.67 -14.60
CA GLU A 539 27.27 15.64 -14.20
C GLU A 539 27.37 16.17 -12.74
N SER A 540 28.29 15.70 -11.87
CA SER A 540 28.31 16.01 -10.41
C SER A 540 29.58 16.70 -9.84
N SER A 541 29.46 17.27 -8.63
CA SER A 541 30.57 17.86 -7.85
C SER A 541 31.31 16.83 -6.96
N ILE A 542 32.56 17.14 -6.60
CA ILE A 542 33.52 16.22 -5.94
C ILE A 542 33.02 15.65 -4.59
N ALA A 543 32.18 16.38 -3.84
CA ALA A 543 31.73 15.98 -2.51
C ALA A 543 30.66 14.88 -2.53
N LEU A 544 29.67 15.00 -3.43
CA LEU A 544 28.63 13.98 -3.63
C LEU A 544 29.24 12.66 -4.13
N SER A 545 30.26 12.77 -4.99
CA SER A 545 31.04 11.64 -5.50
C SER A 545 31.73 10.81 -4.40
N ARG A 546 32.07 11.40 -3.25
CA ARG A 546 32.76 10.68 -2.16
C ARG A 546 31.83 9.83 -1.31
N ASN A 547 30.67 10.35 -0.91
CA ASN A 547 29.69 9.58 -0.12
C ASN A 547 29.13 8.39 -0.90
N MET A 548 28.86 8.58 -2.20
CA MET A 548 28.40 7.48 -3.05
C MET A 548 29.47 6.40 -3.24
N ARG A 549 30.74 6.77 -3.44
CA ARG A 549 31.84 5.80 -3.48
C ARG A 549 31.94 4.98 -2.19
N ALA A 550 31.65 5.57 -1.03
CA ALA A 550 31.64 4.85 0.22
C ALA A 550 30.48 3.82 0.29
N GLN A 551 29.28 4.19 -0.16
CA GLN A 551 28.13 3.27 -0.24
C GLN A 551 28.34 2.17 -1.28
N GLN A 552 28.91 2.51 -2.43
CA GLN A 552 29.25 1.54 -3.48
C GLN A 552 30.31 0.54 -3.02
N ASN A 553 31.39 1.02 -2.40
CA ASN A 553 32.41 0.15 -1.83
C ASN A 553 31.85 -0.79 -0.76
N LYS A 554 30.76 -0.37 -0.08
CA LYS A 554 30.03 -1.25 0.84
C LYS A 554 29.31 -2.36 0.08
N LEU A 555 28.55 -2.04 -0.97
CA LEU A 555 27.87 -3.03 -1.80
C LEU A 555 28.84 -4.00 -2.49
N LEU A 556 29.98 -3.49 -3.01
CA LEU A 556 31.02 -4.34 -3.61
C LEU A 556 31.63 -5.32 -2.58
N ARG A 557 31.82 -4.90 -1.33
CA ARG A 557 32.28 -5.81 -0.26
C ARG A 557 31.22 -6.86 0.11
N GLU A 558 29.95 -6.47 0.14
CA GLU A 558 28.83 -7.39 0.35
C GLU A 558 28.77 -8.41 -0.80
N ALA A 559 28.99 -7.96 -2.05
CA ALA A 559 29.08 -8.82 -3.22
C ALA A 559 30.26 -9.80 -3.17
N ASP A 560 31.48 -9.32 -2.87
CA ASP A 560 32.67 -10.16 -2.71
C ASP A 560 32.45 -11.26 -1.65
N SER A 561 31.67 -10.96 -0.61
CA SER A 561 31.34 -11.92 0.44
C SER A 561 30.36 -13.00 -0.04
N LEU A 562 29.33 -12.62 -0.80
CA LEU A 562 28.38 -13.53 -1.44
C LEU A 562 29.05 -14.42 -2.49
N GLU A 563 29.96 -13.87 -3.30
CA GLU A 563 30.74 -14.65 -4.27
C GLU A 563 31.55 -15.76 -3.60
N ARG A 564 32.23 -15.44 -2.49
CA ARG A 564 32.99 -16.44 -1.71
C ARG A 564 32.07 -17.52 -1.16
N GLU A 565 30.89 -17.15 -0.67
CA GLU A 565 29.91 -18.10 -0.17
C GLU A 565 29.41 -19.05 -1.27
N ILE A 566 29.08 -18.51 -2.45
CA ILE A 566 28.67 -19.30 -3.63
C ILE A 566 29.82 -20.23 -4.07
N ALA A 567 31.06 -19.74 -4.10
CA ALA A 567 32.23 -20.55 -4.45
C ALA A 567 32.49 -21.68 -3.44
N LEU A 568 32.30 -21.42 -2.15
CA LEU A 568 32.41 -22.41 -1.08
C LEU A 568 31.30 -23.47 -1.20
N GLU A 569 30.06 -23.07 -1.47
CA GLU A 569 28.93 -23.99 -1.66
C GLU A 569 29.15 -24.90 -2.87
N LYS A 570 29.68 -24.34 -3.97
CA LYS A 570 30.05 -25.11 -5.17
C LYS A 570 31.18 -26.10 -4.88
N ALA A 571 32.25 -25.65 -4.22
CA ALA A 571 33.37 -26.51 -3.83
C ALA A 571 32.92 -27.65 -2.88
N ARG A 572 31.97 -27.38 -1.99
CA ARG A 572 31.36 -28.39 -1.13
C ARG A 572 30.59 -29.44 -1.93
N LYS A 573 29.73 -29.01 -2.88
CA LYS A 573 28.99 -29.94 -3.75
C LYS A 573 29.93 -30.78 -4.62
N ASP A 574 31.01 -30.19 -5.14
CA ASP A 574 32.02 -30.90 -5.92
C ASP A 574 32.80 -31.91 -5.06
N SER A 575 33.13 -31.56 -3.81
CA SER A 575 33.76 -32.47 -2.84
C SER A 575 32.84 -33.62 -2.43
N GLU A 576 31.56 -33.36 -2.18
CA GLU A 576 30.55 -34.38 -1.90
C GLU A 576 30.38 -35.35 -3.08
N LYS A 577 30.39 -34.84 -4.31
CA LYS A 577 30.35 -35.65 -5.53
C LYS A 577 31.61 -36.50 -5.69
N LEU A 578 32.79 -35.93 -5.47
CA LEU A 578 34.07 -36.65 -5.52
C LEU A 578 34.15 -37.75 -4.46
N ASN A 579 33.69 -37.48 -3.23
CA ASN A 579 33.61 -38.47 -2.16
C ASN A 579 32.65 -39.61 -2.50
N ALA A 580 31.51 -39.31 -3.13
CA ALA A 580 30.58 -40.32 -3.61
C ALA A 580 31.20 -41.20 -4.72
N GLU A 581 31.98 -40.62 -5.63
CA GLU A 581 32.72 -41.35 -6.67
C GLU A 581 33.84 -42.22 -6.08
N ASN A 582 34.62 -41.69 -5.13
CA ASN A 582 35.67 -42.43 -4.42
C ASN A 582 35.08 -43.60 -3.61
N LYS A 583 33.93 -43.41 -2.96
CA LYS A 583 33.22 -44.49 -2.25
C LYS A 583 32.74 -45.58 -3.20
N LYS A 584 32.28 -45.21 -4.41
CA LYS A 584 31.94 -46.19 -5.47
C LYS A 584 33.18 -46.95 -5.95
N ARG A 585 34.32 -46.27 -6.10
CA ARG A 585 35.59 -46.89 -6.51
C ARG A 585 36.13 -47.85 -5.45
N ALA A 586 36.14 -47.45 -4.18
CA ALA A 586 36.55 -48.30 -3.06
C ALA A 586 35.68 -49.56 -2.94
N ARG A 587 34.36 -49.46 -3.20
CA ARG A 587 33.49 -50.65 -3.26
C ARG A 587 33.88 -51.60 -4.39
N ARG A 588 34.19 -51.09 -5.58
CA ARG A 588 34.67 -51.93 -6.70
C ARG A 588 36.01 -52.58 -6.40
N GLU A 589 36.91 -51.88 -5.74
CA GLU A 589 38.22 -52.41 -5.34
C GLU A 589 38.09 -53.50 -4.26
N ALA A 590 37.19 -53.31 -3.28
CA ALA A 590 36.85 -54.35 -2.30
C ALA A 590 36.21 -55.58 -2.96
N GLU A 591 35.25 -55.38 -3.87
CA GLU A 591 34.64 -56.48 -4.64
C GLU A 591 35.67 -57.25 -5.48
N MET A 592 36.69 -56.58 -6.05
CA MET A 592 37.79 -57.24 -6.75
C MET A 592 38.75 -57.98 -5.80
N SER A 593 39.00 -57.43 -4.60
CA SER A 593 39.81 -58.09 -3.58
C SER A 593 39.16 -59.36 -3.07
N ASP A 594 37.85 -59.30 -2.77
CA ASP A 594 37.06 -60.46 -2.34
C ASP A 594 37.02 -61.54 -3.44
N ALA A 595 36.94 -61.12 -4.71
CA ALA A 595 37.02 -62.04 -5.85
C ALA A 595 38.42 -62.68 -5.99
N ALA A 596 39.49 -61.94 -5.72
CA ALA A 596 40.86 -62.46 -5.74
C ALA A 596 41.13 -63.41 -4.56
N GLU A 597 40.58 -63.12 -3.38
CA GLU A 597 40.71 -63.96 -2.19
C GLU A 597 39.89 -65.26 -2.32
N ALA A 598 38.71 -65.20 -2.95
CA ALA A 598 37.95 -66.38 -3.34
C ALA A 598 38.71 -67.26 -4.33
N ALA A 599 39.40 -66.66 -5.31
CA ALA A 599 40.26 -67.40 -6.25
C ALA A 599 41.48 -68.03 -5.55
N ALA A 600 42.09 -67.35 -4.56
CA ALA A 600 43.20 -67.89 -3.77
C ALA A 600 42.78 -69.05 -2.85
N ALA A 601 41.59 -68.99 -2.27
CA ALA A 601 41.01 -70.06 -1.45
C ALA A 601 40.71 -71.34 -2.28
N GLU A 602 40.38 -71.18 -3.56
CA GLU A 602 40.19 -72.29 -4.50
C GLU A 602 41.51 -72.98 -4.86
N VAL A 603 42.63 -72.23 -4.90
CA VAL A 603 43.99 -72.78 -5.09
C VAL A 603 44.47 -73.54 -3.84
N THR A 604 44.12 -73.11 -2.63
CA THR A 604 44.56 -73.77 -1.38
C THR A 604 43.81 -75.08 -1.08
N ARG A 605 42.59 -75.26 -1.60
CA ARG A 605 41.86 -76.54 -1.51
C ARG A 605 42.51 -77.68 -2.31
N ASN A 606 43.40 -77.38 -3.25
CA ASN A 606 44.02 -78.38 -4.15
C ASN A 606 45.47 -78.75 -3.80
N ALA A 607 45.98 -78.38 -2.62
CA ALA A 607 47.37 -78.69 -2.23
C ALA A 607 47.47 -80.02 -1.42
N PRO A 608 48.30 -81.01 -1.85
CA PRO A 608 48.43 -82.30 -1.20
C PRO A 608 49.35 -82.29 0.04
N VAL A 609 48.91 -82.99 1.08
CA VAL A 609 49.59 -83.18 2.38
C VAL A 609 50.85 -84.05 2.26
N LYS A 610 51.96 -83.63 2.91
CA LYS A 610 53.17 -84.45 3.12
C LYS A 610 53.67 -84.34 4.58
N PRO A 611 54.21 -85.40 5.21
CA PRO A 611 54.41 -85.46 6.66
C PRO A 611 55.87 -85.19 7.11
N LEU A 612 55.94 -84.53 8.28
CA LEU A 612 56.88 -84.60 9.42
C LEU A 612 58.35 -85.03 9.22
N SER A 613 59.26 -84.13 9.65
CA SER A 613 60.49 -84.47 10.36
C SER A 613 60.94 -83.32 11.28
N ALA A 614 61.16 -83.62 12.57
CA ALA A 614 61.90 -82.81 13.55
C ALA A 614 63.38 -83.26 13.58
N PRO A 615 64.28 -82.77 14.46
CA PRO A 615 64.46 -81.43 15.04
C PRO A 615 65.92 -80.92 14.86
N ALA A 616 66.20 -79.62 15.09
CA ALA A 616 67.54 -79.18 15.48
C ALA A 616 67.50 -77.85 16.26
N SER A 617 68.19 -77.87 17.39
CA SER A 617 68.50 -76.80 18.33
C SER A 617 69.29 -75.65 17.73
N GLY A 618 68.98 -74.41 18.16
CA GLY A 618 69.81 -73.23 17.93
C GLY A 618 69.41 -72.09 18.86
N SER A 619 70.26 -71.87 19.86
CA SER A 619 70.21 -70.88 20.93
C SER A 619 70.51 -69.45 20.46
N GLY A 620 69.97 -68.43 21.16
CA GLY A 620 70.59 -67.10 21.22
C GLY A 620 69.63 -65.96 21.56
N ASP A 621 69.47 -65.70 22.87
CA ASP A 621 69.44 -64.40 23.58
C ASP A 621 68.53 -63.23 23.11
N ARG A 622 67.54 -62.84 23.93
CA ARG A 622 67.52 -61.68 24.91
C ARG A 622 67.42 -60.30 24.22
N PHE A 623 66.46 -59.42 24.48
CA PHE A 623 65.80 -58.93 25.72
C PHE A 623 64.33 -58.54 25.37
N MET A 624 63.30 -58.94 26.13
CA MET A 624 62.71 -58.28 27.34
C MET A 624 62.38 -56.80 27.10
N ASP A 625 61.19 -56.24 27.33
CA ASP A 625 60.08 -56.64 28.21
C ASP A 625 58.85 -55.74 27.85
N ASN A 626 57.66 -56.34 27.69
CA ASN A 626 56.51 -56.33 28.61
C ASN A 626 55.60 -55.10 28.49
N GLU A 627 54.35 -55.30 28.05
CA GLU A 627 53.14 -55.46 28.90
C GLU A 627 52.70 -54.11 29.49
N ALA A 628 51.44 -53.76 29.59
CA ALA A 628 50.18 -54.40 29.25
C ALA A 628 49.11 -53.31 29.35
N ASP A 629 48.02 -53.58 28.64
CA ASP A 629 46.65 -53.43 29.09
C ASP A 629 46.03 -52.08 29.48
N ASP A 630 44.73 -52.11 29.21
CA ASP A 630 43.62 -51.34 29.75
C ASP A 630 43.36 -49.98 29.08
N ALA A 631 42.33 -49.93 28.23
CA ALA A 631 40.91 -49.82 28.60
C ALA A 631 40.63 -48.37 29.04
N LEU A 632 39.51 -47.73 28.77
CA LEU A 632 38.21 -48.00 28.17
C LEU A 632 37.58 -46.58 28.12
N LEU A 633 36.45 -46.44 27.43
CA LEU A 633 35.41 -45.42 27.67
C LEU A 633 35.74 -43.99 27.22
N ASN A 634 35.05 -43.54 26.16
CA ASN A 634 33.82 -42.73 26.23
C ASN A 634 34.13 -41.30 26.70
N SER A 635 33.67 -40.22 26.09
CA SER A 635 32.62 -39.96 25.09
C SER A 635 32.46 -38.43 25.10
N ILE A 636 31.85 -37.86 24.05
CA ILE A 636 31.31 -36.48 24.00
C ILE A 636 32.44 -35.44 23.84
N GLU A 637 32.54 -34.67 22.76
CA GLU A 637 31.52 -33.92 22.00
C GLU A 637 31.93 -33.76 20.52
#